data_AF-A0A812L479-F1
#
_entry.id   AF-A0A812L479-F1
#
_cell.length_a   1.000
_cell.length_b   1.000
_cell.length_c   1.000
_cell.angle_alpha   90.00
_cell.angle_beta   90.00
_cell.angle_gamma   90.00
#
_symmetry.space_group_name_H-M   'P 1'
#
loop_
_entity.id
_entity.type
_entity.pdbx_description
1 polymer ?
#
loop_
_entity_poly.entity_id
_entity_poly.type
_entity_poly.pdbx_seq_one_letter_code
_entity_poly.pdbx_strand_id
1 'polypeptide(L)'
;VMLSDHGDHALENRQWQKSSMLEGSVRVPFILAGPGVRPRRIHQVASLHDIYPTILDIAGIPPREKHLIGESLLPAAQGHGRKKFHVVAEYHDSYSRTGMYMVRQGDLKYIYHAPLLSGEQWPPQLFNLSVDPWERANIAKDHPKMVQHLQGILRSEIDINAADAAKKAYDKDMFLKYVYSKKSGPAGCFAAMELAHPGFDAYDAHTVEQWLGQRCCQVKPGRRQRGAKYHTLECPNGESPSAASEAGDTV
;
A
#
# COMPACT_ATOMS: atom_id res chain seq x y z
N VAL A 1 24.82 -3.78 -11.10
CA VAL A 1 23.67 -2.90 -10.84
C VAL A 1 23.55 -2.73 -9.33
N MET A 2 23.35 -1.51 -8.84
CA MET A 2 23.11 -1.23 -7.42
C MET A 2 21.84 -0.40 -7.30
N LEU A 3 20.96 -0.75 -6.35
CA LEU A 3 19.68 -0.09 -6.13
C LEU A 3 19.17 -0.32 -4.72
N SER A 4 18.08 0.36 -4.36
CA SER A 4 17.27 0.08 -3.17
C SER A 4 15.88 -0.41 -3.58
N ASP A 5 15.22 -1.19 -2.75
CA ASP A 5 13.83 -1.64 -2.94
C ASP A 5 12.81 -0.54 -2.62
N HIS A 6 13.12 0.30 -1.63
CA HIS A 6 12.40 1.51 -1.29
C HIS A 6 13.32 2.53 -0.59
N GLY A 7 12.80 3.71 -0.29
CA GLY A 7 13.44 4.76 0.50
C GLY A 7 13.04 4.76 1.97
N ASP A 8 13.35 5.83 2.69
CA ASP A 8 12.89 6.09 4.05
C ASP A 8 12.66 7.61 4.20
N HIS A 9 11.54 7.99 4.80
CA HIS A 9 11.20 9.37 5.08
C HIS A 9 12.17 10.02 6.06
N ALA A 10 12.77 9.27 6.99
CA ALA A 10 13.68 9.82 8.00
C ALA A 10 13.11 11.08 8.71
N LEU A 11 11.80 11.07 9.03
CA LEU A 11 11.01 12.17 9.62
C LEU A 11 10.69 13.36 8.70
N GLU A 12 11.10 13.32 7.43
CA GLU A 12 10.62 14.25 6.41
C GLU A 12 9.10 14.16 6.27
N ASN A 13 8.45 15.31 6.02
CA ASN A 13 7.00 15.43 5.96
C ASN A 13 6.25 14.86 7.19
N ARG A 14 6.95 14.77 8.33
CA ARG A 14 6.45 14.15 9.58
C ARG A 14 6.04 12.69 9.41
N GLN A 15 6.65 12.01 8.44
CA GLN A 15 6.42 10.59 8.18
C GLN A 15 7.60 9.76 8.65
N TRP A 16 7.30 8.56 9.14
CA TRP A 16 8.28 7.56 9.55
C TRP A 16 8.26 6.41 8.54
N GLN A 17 9.42 5.80 8.28
CA GLN A 17 9.56 4.70 7.32
C GLN A 17 9.14 5.10 5.89
N LYS A 18 8.32 4.29 5.19
CA LYS A 18 8.15 4.32 3.73
C LYS A 18 6.70 4.13 3.26
N SER A 19 5.74 4.15 4.17
CA SER A 19 4.33 3.82 3.87
C SER A 19 3.57 4.97 3.18
N SER A 20 4.14 5.56 2.12
CA SER A 20 3.55 6.64 1.35
C SER A 20 4.06 6.65 -0.11
N MET A 21 3.49 7.53 -0.93
CA MET A 21 3.86 7.72 -2.34
C MET A 21 4.80 8.93 -2.58
N LEU A 22 5.27 9.57 -1.51
CA LEU A 22 6.17 10.72 -1.59
C LEU A 22 7.60 10.26 -1.96
N GLU A 23 8.41 11.13 -2.56
CA GLU A 23 9.76 10.84 -3.07
C GLU A 23 10.65 10.20 -1.99
N GLY A 24 10.54 10.60 -0.72
CA GLY A 24 11.30 9.98 0.38
C GLY A 24 11.08 8.47 0.52
N SER A 25 9.93 7.94 0.08
CA SER A 25 9.66 6.51 0.02
C SER A 25 9.92 5.91 -1.36
N VAL A 26 9.36 6.49 -2.42
CA VAL A 26 9.29 5.82 -3.74
C VAL A 26 10.51 6.08 -4.63
N ARG A 27 11.31 7.11 -4.32
CA ARG A 27 12.50 7.45 -5.12
C ARG A 27 13.73 6.81 -4.50
N VAL A 28 14.32 5.86 -5.24
CA VAL A 28 15.50 5.11 -4.80
C VAL A 28 16.73 5.43 -5.65
N PRO A 29 17.95 5.20 -5.12
CA PRO A 29 19.14 5.18 -5.95
C PRO A 29 19.05 4.03 -6.97
N PHE A 30 19.51 4.30 -8.20
CA PHE A 30 19.75 3.29 -9.22
C PHE A 30 21.06 3.61 -9.92
N ILE A 31 22.04 2.70 -9.81
CA ILE A 31 23.37 2.86 -10.39
C ILE A 31 23.68 1.67 -11.28
N LEU A 32 23.96 1.97 -12.55
CA LEU A 32 24.45 1.00 -13.53
C LEU A 32 25.90 1.35 -13.87
N ALA A 33 26.78 0.36 -13.78
CA ALA A 33 28.19 0.47 -14.11
C ALA A 33 28.66 -0.83 -14.76
N GLY A 34 29.51 -0.71 -15.78
CA GLY A 34 30.03 -1.85 -16.53
C GLY A 34 30.48 -1.46 -17.95
N PRO A 35 30.95 -2.43 -18.75
CA PRO A 35 31.37 -2.20 -20.12
C PRO A 35 30.27 -1.52 -20.97
N GLY A 36 30.65 -0.50 -21.74
CA GLY A 36 29.73 0.23 -22.62
C GLY A 36 28.81 1.24 -21.92
N VAL A 37 28.75 1.26 -20.58
CA VAL A 37 27.97 2.25 -19.82
C VAL A 37 28.75 3.56 -19.73
N ARG A 38 28.13 4.67 -20.14
CA ARG A 38 28.76 6.00 -20.10
C ARG A 38 28.61 6.63 -18.71
N PRO A 39 29.65 7.26 -18.14
CA PRO A 39 29.52 8.03 -16.90
C PRO A 39 28.61 9.26 -17.11
N ARG A 40 27.38 9.21 -16.59
CA ARG A 40 26.42 10.33 -16.66
C ARG A 40 25.30 10.17 -15.63
N ARG A 41 24.57 11.25 -15.38
CA ARG A 41 23.26 11.23 -14.74
C ARG A 41 22.16 11.22 -15.80
N ILE A 42 21.14 10.41 -15.60
CA ILE A 42 19.93 10.36 -16.43
C ILE A 42 18.77 10.82 -15.57
N HIS A 43 18.06 11.86 -16.03
CA HIS A 43 16.95 12.47 -15.27
C HIS A 43 15.58 11.91 -15.63
N GLN A 44 15.48 11.14 -16.72
CA GLN A 44 14.24 10.45 -17.09
C GLN A 44 13.84 9.49 -15.96
N VAL A 45 12.55 9.40 -15.68
CA VAL A 45 12.01 8.49 -14.66
C VAL A 45 12.43 7.06 -14.96
N ALA A 46 12.62 6.24 -13.93
CA ALA A 46 12.91 4.81 -14.05
C ALA A 46 12.16 4.07 -12.95
N SER A 47 11.84 2.79 -13.18
CA SER A 47 11.12 1.94 -12.24
C SER A 47 11.96 0.71 -11.89
N LEU A 48 11.70 0.13 -10.71
CA LEU A 48 12.23 -1.19 -10.36
C LEU A 48 11.78 -2.27 -11.35
N HIS A 49 10.64 -2.08 -12.02
CA HIS A 49 10.20 -2.98 -13.10
C HIS A 49 11.16 -3.01 -14.30
N ASP A 50 12.00 -2.00 -14.46
CA ASP A 50 12.99 -1.94 -15.54
C ASP A 50 14.21 -2.86 -15.27
N ILE A 51 14.39 -3.34 -14.03
CA ILE A 51 15.54 -4.20 -13.66
C ILE A 51 15.53 -5.49 -14.47
N TYR A 52 14.39 -6.18 -14.51
CA TYR A 52 14.25 -7.47 -15.20
C TYR A 52 14.66 -7.39 -16.68
N PRO A 53 14.04 -6.53 -17.52
CA PRO A 53 14.47 -6.40 -18.92
C PRO A 53 15.91 -5.89 -19.07
N THR A 54 16.39 -5.03 -18.15
CA THR A 54 17.78 -4.53 -18.22
C THR A 54 18.80 -5.64 -18.01
N ILE A 55 18.57 -6.53 -17.03
CA ILE A 55 19.49 -7.67 -16.77
C ILE A 55 19.47 -8.66 -17.93
N LEU A 56 18.30 -8.94 -18.50
CA LEU A 56 18.18 -9.81 -19.67
C LEU A 56 18.92 -9.25 -20.88
N ASP A 57 18.78 -7.94 -21.15
CA ASP A 57 19.47 -7.25 -22.24
C ASP A 57 20.99 -7.28 -22.06
N ILE A 58 21.49 -7.02 -20.84
CA ILE A 58 22.92 -7.16 -20.51
C ILE A 58 23.43 -8.58 -20.75
N ALA A 59 22.61 -9.60 -20.45
CA ALA A 59 22.97 -11.00 -20.65
C ALA A 59 22.82 -11.49 -22.11
N GLY A 60 22.25 -10.68 -23.01
CA GLY A 60 21.91 -11.10 -24.37
C GLY A 60 20.81 -12.15 -24.43
N ILE A 61 19.94 -12.21 -23.42
CA ILE A 61 18.84 -13.17 -23.30
C ILE A 61 17.53 -12.48 -23.70
N PRO A 62 16.75 -13.03 -24.65
CA PRO A 62 15.44 -12.46 -24.96
C PRO A 62 14.43 -12.74 -23.82
N PRO A 63 13.55 -11.79 -23.49
CA PRO A 63 12.48 -12.05 -22.53
C PRO A 63 11.50 -13.11 -23.05
N ARG A 64 10.98 -13.93 -22.14
CA ARG A 64 9.99 -14.97 -22.47
C ARG A 64 8.58 -14.41 -22.53
N GLU A 65 8.33 -13.37 -21.75
CA GLU A 65 7.04 -12.70 -21.64
C GLU A 65 6.82 -11.79 -22.85
N LYS A 66 5.63 -11.86 -23.44
CA LYS A 66 5.25 -11.01 -24.58
C LYS A 66 5.04 -9.54 -24.18
N HIS A 67 4.71 -9.30 -22.91
CA HIS A 67 4.39 -7.99 -22.37
C HIS A 67 5.16 -7.79 -21.08
N LEU A 68 6.10 -6.85 -21.10
CA LEU A 68 6.84 -6.41 -19.92
C LEU A 68 6.33 -5.04 -19.49
N ILE A 69 6.19 -4.84 -18.18
CA ILE A 69 5.78 -3.55 -17.59
C ILE A 69 6.93 -2.54 -17.69
N GLY A 70 8.16 -3.00 -17.46
CA GLY A 70 9.38 -2.19 -17.59
C GLY A 70 10.03 -2.30 -18.96
N GLU A 71 11.06 -1.47 -19.18
CA GLU A 71 11.91 -1.51 -20.37
C GLU A 71 13.40 -1.52 -19.98
N SER A 72 14.26 -2.04 -20.86
CA SER A 72 15.70 -2.05 -20.60
C SER A 72 16.25 -0.62 -20.50
N LEU A 73 17.03 -0.36 -19.46
CA LEU A 73 17.76 0.90 -19.26
C LEU A 73 19.15 0.88 -19.91
N LEU A 74 19.60 -0.27 -20.45
CA LEU A 74 20.92 -0.39 -21.07
C LEU A 74 21.10 0.56 -22.27
N PRO A 75 20.12 0.71 -23.20
CA PRO A 75 20.25 1.69 -24.28
C PRO A 75 20.44 3.12 -23.76
N ALA A 76 19.69 3.51 -22.72
CA ALA A 76 19.80 4.83 -22.10
C ALA A 76 21.18 5.05 -21.47
N ALA A 77 21.70 4.03 -20.79
CA ALA A 77 23.03 4.03 -20.19
C ALA A 77 24.17 4.10 -21.22
N GLN A 78 23.94 3.60 -22.44
CA GLN A 78 24.85 3.70 -23.58
C GLN A 78 24.73 5.03 -24.35
N GLY A 79 23.78 5.90 -23.99
CA GLY A 79 23.61 7.22 -24.58
C GLY A 79 22.41 7.38 -25.51
N HIS A 80 21.57 6.36 -25.67
CA HIS A 80 20.35 6.43 -26.46
C HIS A 80 19.18 6.99 -25.63
N GLY A 81 18.05 7.30 -26.29
CA GLY A 81 16.84 7.76 -25.61
C GLY A 81 16.04 6.61 -24.99
N ARG A 82 15.27 6.91 -23.94
CA ARG A 82 14.25 6.04 -23.34
C ARG A 82 12.88 6.30 -23.96
N LYS A 83 12.02 5.27 -24.08
CA LYS A 83 10.68 5.40 -24.68
C LYS A 83 9.58 5.63 -23.66
N LYS A 84 9.67 5.04 -22.45
CA LYS A 84 8.69 5.23 -21.38
C LYS A 84 8.97 6.55 -20.66
N PHE A 85 7.94 7.38 -20.55
CA PHE A 85 8.02 8.72 -19.92
C PHE A 85 7.31 8.81 -18.58
N HIS A 86 6.70 7.71 -18.12
CA HIS A 86 6.02 7.62 -16.84
C HIS A 86 6.34 6.33 -16.08
N VAL A 87 6.15 6.38 -14.77
CA VAL A 87 6.25 5.24 -13.87
C VAL A 87 5.03 5.21 -12.95
N VAL A 88 4.67 4.03 -12.47
CA VAL A 88 3.57 3.82 -11.52
C VAL A 88 4.05 3.07 -10.28
N ALA A 89 3.35 3.24 -9.17
CA ALA A 89 3.55 2.49 -7.94
C ALA A 89 2.23 2.27 -7.19
N GLU A 90 2.20 1.21 -6.39
CA GLU A 90 1.05 0.80 -5.58
C GLU A 90 1.48 0.52 -4.14
N TYR A 91 0.63 0.85 -3.17
CA TYR A 91 0.86 0.54 -1.76
C TYR A 91 -0.46 0.15 -1.09
N HIS A 92 -0.42 -0.99 -0.43
CA HIS A 92 -1.61 -1.72 0.04
C HIS A 92 -1.43 -2.27 1.47
N ASP A 93 -0.30 -1.99 2.10
CA ASP A 93 0.13 -2.62 3.35
C ASP A 93 -0.22 -1.73 4.58
N SER A 94 0.33 -2.11 5.72
CA SER A 94 0.28 -1.51 7.04
C SER A 94 0.29 0.01 6.97
N TYR A 95 -0.52 0.63 7.83
CA TYR A 95 -0.78 2.07 7.89
C TYR A 95 -1.54 2.65 6.68
N SER A 96 -1.87 1.86 5.66
CA SER A 96 -2.81 2.29 4.62
C SER A 96 -4.26 1.92 4.97
N ARG A 97 -5.17 2.90 4.86
CA ARG A 97 -6.62 2.66 5.06
C ARG A 97 -7.33 2.14 3.81
N THR A 98 -6.66 2.19 2.66
CA THR A 98 -7.18 1.85 1.33
C THR A 98 -6.01 1.73 0.34
N GLY A 99 -6.19 1.20 -0.86
CA GLY A 99 -5.11 1.19 -1.87
C GLY A 99 -4.62 2.61 -2.20
N MET A 100 -3.30 2.82 -2.19
CA MET A 100 -2.64 4.05 -2.65
C MET A 100 -1.93 3.79 -3.97
N TYR A 101 -2.08 4.70 -4.91
CA TYR A 101 -1.59 4.57 -6.28
C TYR A 101 -0.90 5.86 -6.69
N MET A 102 0.20 5.73 -7.42
CA MET A 102 0.96 6.88 -7.92
C MET A 102 1.27 6.70 -9.39
N VAL A 103 1.20 7.80 -10.14
CA VAL A 103 1.86 7.93 -11.44
C VAL A 103 2.75 9.16 -11.43
N ARG A 104 3.95 9.03 -11.98
CA ARG A 104 4.86 10.15 -12.22
C ARG A 104 5.20 10.20 -13.69
N GLN A 105 4.96 11.34 -14.32
CA GLN A 105 5.37 11.64 -15.70
C GLN A 105 6.29 12.85 -15.68
N GLY A 106 7.59 12.64 -15.91
CA GLY A 106 8.60 13.68 -15.73
C GLY A 106 8.59 14.24 -14.30
N ASP A 107 8.36 15.55 -14.18
CA ASP A 107 8.32 16.27 -12.90
C ASP A 107 6.92 16.31 -12.27
N LEU A 108 5.87 15.88 -12.99
CA LEU A 108 4.53 15.82 -12.43
C LEU A 108 4.31 14.47 -11.74
N LYS A 109 3.89 14.52 -10.48
CA LYS A 109 3.50 13.34 -9.70
C LYS A 109 2.06 13.46 -9.24
N TYR A 110 1.25 12.44 -9.54
CA TYR A 110 -0.13 12.32 -9.12
C TYR A 110 -0.29 11.12 -8.20
N ILE A 111 -1.01 11.32 -7.08
CA ILE A 111 -1.34 10.28 -6.10
C ILE A 111 -2.86 10.17 -5.99
N TYR A 112 -3.35 8.95 -6.08
CA TYR A 112 -4.75 8.57 -5.93
C TYR A 112 -4.90 7.56 -4.80
N HIS A 113 -5.96 7.74 -4.00
CA HIS A 113 -6.37 6.77 -2.98
C HIS A 113 -7.66 6.12 -3.46
N ALA A 114 -7.77 4.78 -3.42
CA ALA A 114 -9.04 4.12 -3.65
C ALA A 114 -10.06 4.49 -2.55
N PRO A 115 -11.38 4.34 -2.80
CA PRO A 115 -12.39 4.64 -1.79
C PRO A 115 -12.15 3.88 -0.48
N LEU A 116 -12.38 4.53 0.66
CA LEU A 116 -12.37 3.86 1.96
C LEU A 116 -13.48 2.78 2.02
N LEU A 117 -13.41 1.88 3.00
CA LEU A 117 -14.49 0.92 3.26
C LEU A 117 -15.83 1.62 3.56
N SER A 118 -15.80 2.85 4.09
CA SER A 118 -16.98 3.69 4.29
C SER A 118 -17.58 4.25 2.99
N GLY A 119 -16.90 4.08 1.85
CA GLY A 119 -17.23 4.71 0.58
C GLY A 119 -16.71 6.14 0.43
N GLU A 120 -16.10 6.73 1.47
CA GLU A 120 -15.48 8.04 1.39
C GLU A 120 -14.29 8.02 0.42
N GLN A 121 -14.23 9.04 -0.45
CA GLN A 121 -13.13 9.23 -1.39
C GLN A 121 -12.27 10.41 -0.92
N TRP A 122 -11.01 10.14 -0.61
CA TRP A 122 -10.06 11.22 -0.31
C TRP A 122 -9.67 12.00 -1.55
N PRO A 123 -9.39 13.32 -1.41
CA PRO A 123 -8.97 14.14 -2.52
C PRO A 123 -7.63 13.63 -3.08
N PRO A 124 -7.43 13.68 -4.41
CA PRO A 124 -6.15 13.33 -5.00
C PRO A 124 -5.08 14.37 -4.64
N GLN A 125 -3.83 13.98 -4.85
CA GLN A 125 -2.68 14.86 -4.69
C GLN A 125 -1.96 15.01 -6.02
N LEU A 126 -1.51 16.22 -6.32
CA LEU A 126 -0.70 16.54 -7.49
C LEU A 126 0.44 17.44 -7.04
N PHE A 127 1.66 17.08 -7.44
CA PHE A 127 2.89 17.83 -7.15
C PHE A 127 3.67 18.07 -8.44
N ASN A 128 4.32 19.21 -8.53
CA ASN A 128 5.32 19.51 -9.55
C ASN A 128 6.70 19.54 -8.89
N LEU A 129 7.47 18.46 -9.08
CA LEU A 129 8.75 18.22 -8.42
C LEU A 129 9.87 19.15 -8.92
N SER A 130 9.69 19.83 -10.06
CA SER A 130 10.65 20.83 -10.55
C SER A 130 10.63 22.11 -9.72
N VAL A 131 9.49 22.44 -9.12
CA VAL A 131 9.28 23.65 -8.30
C VAL A 131 9.15 23.32 -6.81
N ASP A 132 8.57 22.17 -6.49
CA ASP A 132 8.36 21.68 -5.13
C ASP A 132 8.90 20.25 -4.99
N PRO A 133 10.23 20.08 -4.89
CA PRO A 133 10.86 18.78 -4.73
C PRO A 133 10.55 18.11 -3.38
N TRP A 134 9.95 18.84 -2.44
CA TRP A 134 9.61 18.36 -1.09
C TRP A 134 8.14 17.96 -0.96
N GLU A 135 7.34 18.10 -2.02
CA GLU A 135 5.94 17.68 -2.10
C GLU A 135 5.07 18.28 -0.97
N ARG A 136 5.26 19.58 -0.70
CA ARG A 136 4.57 20.31 0.37
C ARG A 136 3.27 20.97 -0.10
N ALA A 137 3.17 21.30 -1.39
CA ALA A 137 2.05 22.03 -1.96
C ALA A 137 1.24 21.14 -2.92
N ASN A 138 0.09 20.63 -2.45
CA ASN A 138 -0.84 19.92 -3.31
C ASN A 138 -1.58 20.91 -4.24
N ILE A 139 -1.27 20.85 -5.54
CA ILE A 139 -1.83 21.73 -6.57
C ILE A 139 -3.02 21.08 -7.33
N ALA A 140 -3.55 19.95 -6.87
CA ALA A 140 -4.56 19.19 -7.63
C ALA A 140 -5.85 19.99 -7.92
N LYS A 141 -6.29 20.82 -6.95
CA LYS A 141 -7.52 21.62 -7.10
C LYS A 141 -7.41 22.68 -8.19
N ASP A 142 -6.24 23.28 -8.33
CA ASP A 142 -6.02 24.39 -9.27
C ASP A 142 -5.66 23.89 -10.68
N HIS A 143 -5.34 22.60 -10.83
CA HIS A 143 -4.88 21.99 -12.08
C HIS A 143 -5.69 20.76 -12.51
N PRO A 144 -7.03 20.86 -12.68
CA PRO A 144 -7.91 19.72 -12.95
C PRO A 144 -7.59 19.00 -14.27
N LYS A 145 -7.12 19.72 -15.30
CA LYS A 145 -6.71 19.11 -16.58
C LYS A 145 -5.50 18.20 -16.43
N MET A 146 -4.52 18.60 -15.60
CA MET A 146 -3.33 17.77 -15.32
C MET A 146 -3.72 16.53 -14.52
N VAL A 147 -4.61 16.69 -13.54
CA VAL A 147 -5.19 15.57 -12.78
C VAL A 147 -5.85 14.56 -13.71
N GLN A 148 -6.74 15.01 -14.61
CA GLN A 148 -7.43 14.12 -15.54
C GLN A 148 -6.45 13.37 -16.47
N HIS A 149 -5.45 14.07 -17.00
CA HIS A 149 -4.41 13.46 -17.85
C HIS A 149 -3.64 12.36 -17.11
N LEU A 150 -3.08 12.66 -15.94
CA LEU A 150 -2.30 11.71 -15.16
C LEU A 150 -3.16 10.56 -14.65
N GLN A 151 -4.40 10.84 -14.22
CA GLN A 151 -5.35 9.80 -13.85
C GLN A 151 -5.64 8.84 -15.02
N GLY A 152 -5.73 9.35 -16.25
CA GLY A 152 -5.86 8.55 -17.47
C GLY A 152 -4.67 7.61 -17.67
N ILE A 153 -3.44 8.11 -17.50
CA ILE A 153 -2.23 7.28 -17.57
C ILE A 153 -2.26 6.19 -16.49
N LEU A 154 -2.54 6.57 -15.24
CA LEU A 154 -2.56 5.63 -14.12
C LEU A 154 -3.55 4.48 -14.37
N ARG A 155 -4.75 4.80 -14.85
CA ARG A 155 -5.79 3.79 -15.17
C ARG A 155 -5.47 2.95 -16.40
N SER A 156 -4.58 3.41 -17.29
CA SER A 156 -4.11 2.60 -18.42
C SER A 156 -3.05 1.58 -18.02
N GLU A 157 -2.34 1.82 -16.91
CA GLU A 157 -1.31 0.91 -16.39
C GLU A 157 -1.87 -0.05 -15.33
N ILE A 158 -2.85 0.39 -14.53
CA ILE A 158 -3.36 -0.35 -13.37
C ILE A 158 -4.89 -0.36 -13.38
N ASP A 159 -5.49 -1.55 -13.29
CA ASP A 159 -6.89 -1.70 -12.91
C ASP A 159 -7.06 -1.48 -11.40
N ILE A 160 -7.16 -0.21 -11.02
CA ILE A 160 -7.26 0.24 -9.62
C ILE A 160 -8.42 -0.44 -8.88
N ASN A 161 -9.56 -0.62 -9.56
CA ASN A 161 -10.75 -1.19 -8.93
C ASN A 161 -10.53 -2.67 -8.63
N ALA A 162 -9.98 -3.41 -9.59
CA ALA A 162 -9.67 -4.83 -9.39
C ALA A 162 -8.57 -5.03 -8.33
N ALA A 163 -7.50 -4.23 -8.37
CA ALA A 163 -6.39 -4.31 -7.41
C ALA A 163 -6.84 -4.03 -5.96
N ASP A 164 -7.58 -2.93 -5.76
CA ASP A 164 -8.09 -2.55 -4.43
C ASP A 164 -9.10 -3.57 -3.89
N ALA A 165 -10.03 -4.04 -4.74
CA ALA A 165 -11.01 -5.05 -4.35
C ALA A 165 -10.34 -6.38 -3.96
N ALA A 166 -9.35 -6.83 -4.76
CA ALA A 166 -8.60 -8.04 -4.48
C ALA A 166 -7.85 -7.95 -3.15
N LYS A 167 -7.19 -6.80 -2.87
CA LYS A 167 -6.51 -6.60 -1.60
C LYS A 167 -7.46 -6.60 -0.41
N LYS A 168 -8.57 -5.86 -0.48
CA LYS A 168 -9.56 -5.81 0.61
C LYS A 168 -10.16 -7.19 0.89
N ALA A 169 -10.40 -7.98 -0.16
CA ALA A 169 -10.84 -9.36 -0.02
C ALA A 169 -9.77 -10.23 0.65
N TYR A 170 -8.50 -10.09 0.25
CA TYR A 170 -7.37 -10.78 0.87
C TYR A 170 -7.22 -10.43 2.36
N ASP A 171 -7.31 -9.16 2.74
CA ASP A 171 -7.21 -8.74 4.15
C ASP A 171 -8.32 -9.34 5.00
N LYS A 172 -9.55 -9.35 4.47
CA LYS A 172 -10.69 -10.01 5.11
C LYS A 172 -10.45 -11.52 5.26
N ASP A 173 -9.95 -12.19 4.24
CA ASP A 173 -9.62 -13.62 4.30
C ASP A 173 -8.52 -13.92 5.32
N MET A 174 -7.44 -13.12 5.34
CA MET A 174 -6.37 -13.24 6.32
C MET A 174 -6.85 -13.01 7.74
N PHE A 175 -7.72 -12.03 7.96
CA PHE A 175 -8.34 -11.82 9.27
C PHE A 175 -9.19 -13.03 9.68
N LEU A 176 -10.07 -13.51 8.80
CA LEU A 176 -10.91 -14.68 9.07
C LEU A 176 -10.08 -15.93 9.39
N LYS A 177 -9.00 -16.15 8.64
CA LYS A 177 -8.13 -17.32 8.80
C LYS A 177 -7.25 -17.26 10.04
N TYR A 178 -6.59 -16.14 10.28
CA TYR A 178 -5.52 -16.05 11.30
C TYR A 178 -5.93 -15.35 12.59
N VAL A 179 -6.93 -14.46 12.53
CA VAL A 179 -7.43 -13.77 13.72
C VAL A 179 -8.69 -14.44 14.22
N TYR A 180 -9.72 -14.53 13.39
CA TYR A 180 -11.01 -15.06 13.81
C TYR A 180 -10.93 -16.57 14.10
N SER A 181 -10.66 -17.40 13.09
CA SER A 181 -10.75 -18.86 13.24
C SER A 181 -9.67 -19.42 14.16
N LYS A 182 -8.43 -18.95 14.04
CA LYS A 182 -7.29 -19.45 14.83
C LYS A 182 -7.27 -18.99 16.28
N LYS A 183 -7.94 -17.89 16.64
CA LYS A 183 -7.98 -17.42 18.04
C LYS A 183 -9.26 -17.79 18.79
N SER A 184 -9.99 -18.81 18.35
CA SER A 184 -11.26 -19.26 18.95
C SER A 184 -12.48 -18.42 18.56
N GLY A 185 -12.60 -18.12 17.27
CA GLY A 185 -13.82 -17.56 16.68
C GLY A 185 -14.19 -16.17 17.23
N PRO A 186 -15.47 -15.94 17.57
CA PRO A 186 -15.95 -14.66 18.09
C PRO A 186 -15.17 -14.12 19.30
N ALA A 187 -14.75 -14.98 20.22
CA ALA A 187 -14.02 -14.58 21.43
C ALA A 187 -12.58 -14.16 21.10
N GLY A 188 -11.95 -14.91 20.19
CA GLY A 188 -10.66 -14.58 19.62
C GLY A 188 -10.63 -13.27 18.88
N CYS A 189 -11.67 -13.01 18.10
CA CYS A 189 -11.84 -11.73 17.42
C CYS A 189 -11.89 -10.58 18.42
N PHE A 190 -12.75 -10.66 19.46
CA PHE A 190 -12.84 -9.59 20.46
C PHE A 190 -11.48 -9.34 21.13
N ALA A 191 -10.81 -10.39 21.59
CA ALA A 191 -9.51 -10.26 22.25
C ALA A 191 -8.43 -9.66 21.33
N ALA A 192 -8.40 -10.06 20.05
CA ALA A 192 -7.45 -9.51 19.09
C ALA A 192 -7.72 -8.04 18.77
N MET A 193 -9.00 -7.65 18.65
CA MET A 193 -9.39 -6.28 18.37
C MET A 193 -9.21 -5.36 19.59
N GLU A 194 -9.48 -5.83 20.82
CA GLU A 194 -9.20 -5.07 22.04
C GLU A 194 -7.69 -4.83 22.21
N LEU A 195 -6.85 -5.81 21.85
CA LEU A 195 -5.40 -5.64 21.84
C LEU A 195 -4.93 -4.61 20.80
N ALA A 196 -5.47 -4.68 19.59
CA ALA A 196 -5.11 -3.77 18.50
C ALA A 196 -5.68 -2.35 18.70
N HIS A 197 -6.85 -2.24 19.32
CA HIS A 197 -7.57 -1.00 19.57
C HIS A 197 -8.00 -0.91 21.04
N PRO A 198 -7.15 -0.41 21.94
CA PRO A 198 -7.48 -0.30 23.35
C PRO A 198 -8.72 0.56 23.58
N GLY A 199 -9.78 -0.04 24.12
CA GLY A 199 -11.09 0.59 24.24
C GLY A 199 -12.12 0.10 23.22
N PHE A 200 -11.78 -0.93 22.42
CA PHE A 200 -12.70 -1.61 21.51
C PHE A 200 -14.04 -1.93 22.17
N ASP A 201 -15.11 -1.40 21.60
CA ASP A 201 -16.43 -1.43 22.20
C ASP A 201 -17.47 -2.16 21.33
N ALA A 202 -18.74 -2.08 21.73
CA ALA A 202 -19.83 -2.71 20.98
C ALA A 202 -20.08 -2.04 19.61
N TYR A 203 -19.80 -0.74 19.48
CA TYR A 203 -19.91 -0.02 18.21
C TYR A 203 -18.79 -0.47 17.25
N ASP A 204 -17.57 -0.62 17.76
CA ASP A 204 -16.45 -1.14 16.97
C ASP A 204 -16.69 -2.60 16.57
N ALA A 205 -17.18 -3.43 17.50
CA ALA A 205 -17.55 -4.82 17.22
C ALA A 205 -18.63 -4.94 16.14
N HIS A 206 -19.61 -4.02 16.14
CA HIS A 206 -20.62 -3.97 15.09
C HIS A 206 -20.01 -3.58 13.72
N THR A 207 -19.05 -2.66 13.72
CA THR A 207 -18.32 -2.26 12.49
C THR A 207 -17.52 -3.44 11.92
N VAL A 208 -16.83 -4.18 12.79
CA VAL A 208 -16.10 -5.40 12.40
C VAL A 208 -17.06 -6.47 11.90
N GLU A 209 -18.22 -6.64 12.52
CA GLU A 209 -19.26 -7.57 12.06
C GLU A 209 -19.76 -7.23 10.66
N GLN A 210 -20.09 -5.97 10.40
CA GLN A 210 -20.54 -5.52 9.07
C GLN A 210 -19.47 -5.77 8.00
N TRP A 211 -18.20 -5.55 8.35
CA TRP A 211 -17.08 -5.81 7.43
C TRP A 211 -16.83 -7.30 7.21
N LEU A 212 -16.80 -8.12 8.26
CA LEU A 212 -16.50 -9.56 8.19
C LEU A 212 -17.67 -10.39 7.69
N GLY A 213 -18.91 -9.98 7.95
CA GLY A 213 -20.10 -10.84 7.84
C GLY A 213 -20.11 -11.94 8.91
N GLN A 214 -19.32 -11.80 9.97
CA GLN A 214 -19.17 -12.73 11.09
C GLN A 214 -19.09 -11.93 12.38
N ARG A 215 -19.73 -12.41 13.44
CA ARG A 215 -19.84 -11.67 14.70
C ARG A 215 -18.68 -11.94 15.64
N CYS A 216 -18.13 -10.89 16.24
CA CYS A 216 -17.23 -11.00 17.38
C CYS A 216 -18.04 -10.99 18.68
N CYS A 217 -17.49 -11.50 19.78
CA CYS A 217 -18.13 -11.31 21.09
C CYS A 217 -18.18 -9.82 21.45
N GLN A 218 -19.09 -9.44 22.33
CA GLN A 218 -19.32 -8.06 22.74
C GLN A 218 -19.47 -7.95 24.25
N VAL A 219 -19.15 -6.80 24.84
CA VAL A 219 -19.38 -6.57 26.28
C VAL A 219 -20.88 -6.43 26.54
N LYS A 220 -21.39 -7.13 27.56
CA LYS A 220 -22.82 -7.03 27.94
C LYS A 220 -23.24 -5.58 28.25
N PRO A 221 -24.45 -5.15 27.83
CA PRO A 221 -24.97 -3.82 28.13
C PRO A 221 -24.88 -3.48 29.63
N GLY A 222 -24.43 -2.26 29.95
CA GLY A 222 -24.36 -1.76 31.34
C GLY A 222 -23.10 -2.14 32.14
N ARG A 223 -22.13 -2.85 31.55
CA ARG A 223 -20.82 -3.13 32.18
C ARG A 223 -19.72 -2.22 31.65
N ARG A 224 -18.68 -1.96 32.47
CA ARG A 224 -17.49 -1.21 32.04
C ARG A 224 -16.75 -2.01 30.95
N GLN A 225 -16.46 -1.34 29.83
CA GLN A 225 -15.80 -1.93 28.66
C GLN A 225 -14.28 -2.09 28.84
N ARG A 226 -13.62 -1.17 29.56
CA ARG A 226 -12.15 -1.22 29.74
C ARG A 226 -11.75 -2.42 30.61
N GLY A 227 -11.04 -3.38 30.01
CA GLY A 227 -10.61 -4.59 30.71
C GLY A 227 -11.75 -5.56 31.00
N ALA A 228 -12.73 -5.63 30.10
CA ALA A 228 -13.87 -6.54 30.22
C ALA A 228 -13.37 -8.00 30.27
N LYS A 229 -13.59 -8.67 31.39
CA LYS A 229 -13.18 -10.08 31.54
C LYS A 229 -14.04 -10.98 30.63
N TYR A 230 -13.49 -12.10 30.15
CA TYR A 230 -14.18 -13.05 29.26
C TYR A 230 -15.61 -13.43 29.69
N HIS A 231 -15.86 -13.64 30.99
CA HIS A 231 -17.21 -13.97 31.50
C HIS A 231 -18.24 -12.82 31.41
N THR A 232 -17.80 -11.62 31.04
CA THR A 232 -18.66 -10.44 30.81
C THR A 232 -19.04 -10.26 29.34
N LEU A 233 -18.50 -11.10 28.46
CA LEU A 233 -18.77 -11.08 27.04
C LEU A 233 -20.07 -11.85 26.70
N GLU A 234 -20.71 -11.43 25.64
CA GLU A 234 -21.82 -12.08 24.95
C GLU A 234 -21.35 -12.47 23.56
N CYS A 235 -21.42 -13.76 23.24
CA CYS A 235 -20.93 -14.32 21.99
C CYS A 235 -22.09 -14.90 21.15
N PRO A 236 -21.95 -14.93 19.81
CA PRO A 236 -22.94 -15.51 18.91
C PRO A 236 -23.22 -16.99 19.23
N ASN A 237 -24.45 -17.44 18.97
CA ASN A 237 -24.86 -18.85 19.06
C ASN A 237 -24.63 -19.54 20.42
N GLY A 238 -24.49 -18.78 21.51
CA GLY A 238 -24.23 -19.35 22.84
C GLY A 238 -22.82 -19.93 23.01
N GLU A 239 -21.90 -19.59 22.10
CA GLU A 239 -20.49 -19.99 22.22
C GLU A 239 -19.93 -19.43 23.53
N SER A 240 -19.36 -20.32 24.36
CA SER A 240 -18.73 -19.90 25.61
C SER A 240 -17.43 -19.17 25.28
N PRO A 241 -17.13 -18.02 25.90
CA PRO A 241 -15.86 -17.31 25.73
C PRO A 241 -14.68 -18.06 26.40
N SER A 242 -14.66 -19.40 26.32
CA SER A 242 -13.73 -20.28 27.04
C SER A 242 -12.31 -19.76 26.93
N ALA A 243 -11.71 -19.53 28.09
CA ALA A 243 -10.46 -18.84 28.32
C ALA A 243 -9.48 -18.95 27.14
N ALA A 244 -9.34 -17.88 26.36
CA ALA A 244 -8.23 -17.72 25.42
C ALA A 244 -6.88 -17.50 26.16
N SER A 245 -6.80 -17.89 27.44
CA SER A 245 -5.60 -17.90 28.27
C SER A 245 -5.10 -19.33 28.42
N GLU A 246 -4.41 -19.81 27.39
CA GLU A 246 -3.40 -20.89 27.50
C GLU A 246 -2.59 -21.07 26.21
N ALA A 247 -2.95 -20.40 25.10
CA ALA A 247 -2.06 -20.23 23.95
C ALA A 247 -1.18 -18.97 24.11
N GLY A 248 -0.41 -18.95 25.19
CA GLY A 248 0.84 -18.17 25.22
C GLY A 248 1.97 -19.11 24.82
N ASP A 249 2.55 -18.90 23.64
CA ASP A 249 4.01 -18.81 23.43
C ASP A 249 4.41 -19.01 21.96
N THR A 250 5.23 -18.06 21.47
CA THR A 250 6.03 -18.03 20.21
C THR A 250 5.23 -17.96 18.90
N VAL A 251 5.38 -16.97 18.01
CA VAL A 251 6.50 -16.13 17.54
C VAL A 251 5.99 -14.72 17.20
#